data_AF-A0A3M6V989-F1
#
_entry.id   AF-A0A3M6V989-F1
#
_cell.length_a   1.000
_cell.length_b   1.000
_cell.length_c   1.000
_cell.angle_alpha   90.00
_cell.angle_beta   90.00
_cell.angle_gamma   90.00
#
_symmetry.space_group_name_H-M   'P 1'
#
loop_
_entity.id
_entity.type
_entity.pdbx_description
1 polymer ?
#
loop_
_entity_poly.entity_id
_entity_poly.type
_entity_poly.pdbx_seq_one_letter_code
_entity_poly.pdbx_strand_id
1 'polypeptide(L)'
;MSTKIVIEEEEYVEALEQIIERDFFPDLPKLKKQTELLQDEEESLAWTDTMLRVARTRDNISVRSNTSGSGWDQPTEQSVETDLERDEQDQSAGGDAKALMTLNHFVATHTSEDNESFNQLQEKAVKDHQRRYHWAFDDDDEKGDPKLHLLADGTWISREQRRIADEACASKGEMPIAFEH
;
A
#
# COMPACT_ATOMS: atom_id res chain seq x y z
N MET A 1 18.45 -16.34 -5.29
CA MET A 1 17.35 -15.44 -4.90
C MET A 1 16.37 -15.43 -6.06
N SER A 2 15.12 -15.82 -5.84
CA SER A 2 14.11 -15.75 -6.90
C SER A 2 13.83 -14.29 -7.18
N THR A 3 14.22 -13.81 -8.35
CA THR A 3 13.85 -12.47 -8.83
C THR A 3 12.36 -12.46 -9.07
N LYS A 4 11.63 -11.56 -8.40
CA LYS A 4 10.21 -11.35 -8.68
C LYS A 4 10.07 -10.71 -10.05
N ILE A 5 9.05 -11.12 -10.79
CA ILE A 5 8.68 -10.52 -12.08
C ILE A 5 8.02 -9.19 -11.78
N VAL A 6 8.55 -8.12 -12.36
CA VAL A 6 8.01 -6.77 -12.17
C VAL A 6 7.04 -6.48 -13.31
N ILE A 7 5.85 -6.02 -12.94
CA ILE A 7 4.77 -5.66 -13.86
C ILE A 7 4.25 -4.27 -13.53
N GLU A 8 3.59 -3.64 -14.49
CA GLU A 8 2.98 -2.32 -14.34
C GLU A 8 1.98 -2.31 -13.17
N GLU A 9 1.79 -1.16 -12.53
CA GLU A 9 0.94 -1.03 -11.34
C GLU A 9 -0.50 -1.41 -11.65
N GLU A 10 -1.05 -0.85 -12.72
CA GLU A 10 -2.42 -1.12 -13.15
C GLU A 10 -2.61 -2.61 -13.48
N GLU A 11 -1.66 -3.23 -14.18
CA GLU A 11 -1.69 -4.66 -14.50
C GLU A 11 -1.58 -5.53 -13.24
N TYR A 12 -0.75 -5.13 -12.26
CA TYR A 12 -0.61 -5.84 -11.00
C TYR A 12 -1.92 -5.82 -10.20
N VAL A 13 -2.55 -4.66 -10.11
CA VAL A 13 -3.80 -4.47 -9.36
C VAL A 13 -4.93 -5.21 -10.05
N GLU A 14 -5.06 -5.11 -11.36
CA GLU A 14 -6.09 -5.81 -12.13
C GLU A 14 -5.97 -7.33 -11.98
N ALA A 15 -4.77 -7.89 -12.17
CA ALA A 15 -4.54 -9.32 -12.00
C ALA A 15 -4.81 -9.78 -10.56
N LEU A 16 -4.44 -8.95 -9.56
CA LEU A 16 -4.71 -9.24 -8.16
C LEU A 16 -6.22 -9.21 -7.84
N GLU A 17 -6.95 -8.22 -8.37
CA GLU A 17 -8.41 -8.10 -8.24
C GLU A 17 -9.08 -9.34 -8.83
N GLN A 18 -8.74 -9.72 -10.07
CA GLN A 18 -9.30 -10.90 -10.73
C GLN A 18 -9.08 -12.19 -9.93
N ILE A 19 -7.88 -12.40 -9.37
CA ILE A 19 -7.58 -13.58 -8.56
C ILE A 19 -8.39 -13.58 -7.25
N ILE A 20 -8.53 -12.42 -6.59
CA ILE A 20 -9.27 -12.30 -5.33
C ILE A 20 -10.78 -12.48 -5.57
N GLU A 21 -11.35 -11.85 -6.59
CA GLU A 21 -12.76 -11.97 -6.92
C GLU A 21 -13.13 -13.44 -7.22
N ARG A 22 -12.31 -14.12 -8.02
CA ARG A 22 -12.48 -15.54 -8.34
C ARG A 22 -12.48 -16.43 -7.09
N ASP A 23 -11.51 -16.25 -6.19
CA ASP A 23 -11.27 -17.17 -5.08
C ASP A 23 -12.14 -16.87 -3.84
N PHE A 24 -12.46 -15.60 -3.58
CA PHE A 24 -13.11 -15.18 -2.33
C PHE A 24 -14.51 -14.58 -2.52
N PHE A 25 -14.83 -14.09 -3.73
CA PHE A 25 -16.08 -13.38 -3.99
C PHE A 25 -16.78 -13.82 -5.29
N PRO A 26 -17.14 -15.11 -5.43
CA PRO A 26 -17.71 -15.63 -6.68
C PRO A 26 -19.08 -15.00 -7.04
N ASP A 27 -19.80 -14.43 -6.08
CA ASP A 27 -21.11 -13.78 -6.31
C ASP A 27 -21.00 -12.25 -6.52
N LEU A 28 -19.81 -11.64 -6.38
CA LEU A 28 -19.61 -10.21 -6.62
C LEU A 28 -20.14 -9.75 -7.99
N PRO A 29 -19.93 -10.49 -9.11
CA PRO A 29 -20.43 -10.07 -10.40
C PRO A 29 -21.95 -9.96 -10.47
N LYS A 30 -22.67 -10.85 -9.77
CA LYS A 30 -24.14 -10.81 -9.71
C LYS A 30 -24.62 -9.60 -8.91
N LEU A 31 -23.98 -9.35 -7.78
CA LEU A 31 -24.30 -8.21 -6.91
C LEU A 31 -23.99 -6.88 -7.60
N LYS A 32 -22.83 -6.75 -8.27
CA LYS A 32 -22.47 -5.56 -9.07
C LYS A 32 -23.52 -5.27 -10.15
N LYS A 33 -23.98 -6.29 -10.87
CA LYS A 33 -25.07 -6.15 -11.87
C LYS A 33 -26.39 -5.74 -11.25
N GLN A 34 -26.76 -6.32 -10.10
CA GLN A 34 -27.98 -5.92 -9.39
C GLN A 34 -27.93 -4.46 -8.94
N THR A 35 -26.77 -4.00 -8.46
CA THR A 35 -26.60 -2.59 -8.08
C THR A 35 -26.63 -1.66 -9.28
N GLU A 36 -26.02 -2.04 -10.40
CA GLU A 36 -26.03 -1.28 -11.65
C GLU A 36 -27.46 -1.10 -12.18
N LEU A 37 -28.25 -2.19 -12.25
CA LEU A 37 -29.67 -2.12 -12.65
C LEU A 37 -30.50 -1.18 -11.76
N LEU A 38 -30.31 -1.24 -10.44
CA LEU A 38 -31.03 -0.36 -9.51
C LEU A 38 -30.59 1.10 -9.64
N GLN A 39 -29.31 1.37 -9.91
CA GLN A 39 -28.80 2.73 -10.13
C GLN A 39 -29.33 3.32 -11.44
N ASP A 40 -29.37 2.54 -12.51
CA ASP A 40 -29.94 2.97 -13.80
C ASP A 40 -31.43 3.29 -13.67
N GLU A 41 -32.18 2.47 -12.92
CA GLU A 41 -33.58 2.74 -12.60
C GLU A 41 -33.75 4.03 -11.79
N GLU A 42 -32.92 4.26 -10.77
CA GLU A 42 -32.94 5.48 -9.96
C GLU A 42 -32.62 6.71 -10.81
N GLU A 43 -31.60 6.66 -11.67
CA GLU A 43 -31.21 7.78 -12.54
C GLU A 43 -32.29 8.11 -13.57
N SER A 44 -32.93 7.09 -14.16
CA SER A 44 -34.08 7.24 -15.05
C SER A 44 -35.26 7.92 -14.34
N LEU A 45 -35.59 7.48 -13.12
CA LEU A 45 -36.65 8.07 -12.32
C LEU A 45 -36.30 9.51 -11.86
N ALA A 46 -35.05 9.78 -11.50
CA ALA A 46 -34.58 11.10 -11.14
C ALA A 46 -34.65 12.07 -12.34
N TRP A 47 -34.24 11.63 -13.53
CA TRP A 47 -34.31 12.44 -14.74
C TRP A 47 -35.77 12.76 -15.12
N THR A 48 -36.67 11.78 -15.00
CA THR A 48 -38.09 11.98 -15.28
C THR A 48 -38.77 12.91 -14.26
N ASP A 49 -38.50 12.81 -12.95
CA ASP A 49 -39.00 13.77 -11.94
C ASP A 49 -38.47 15.19 -12.22
N THR A 50 -37.18 15.31 -12.54
CA THR A 50 -36.55 16.60 -12.83
C THR A 50 -37.20 17.25 -14.06
N MET A 51 -37.44 16.47 -15.13
CA MET A 51 -38.11 16.95 -16.34
C MET A 51 -39.58 17.34 -16.08
N LEU A 52 -40.29 16.56 -15.25
CA LEU A 52 -41.66 16.86 -14.82
C LEU A 52 -41.73 18.13 -13.97
N ARG A 53 -40.75 18.37 -13.10
CA ARG A 53 -40.63 19.58 -12.28
C ARG A 53 -40.34 20.81 -13.15
N VAL A 54 -39.44 20.70 -14.13
CA VAL A 54 -39.14 21.78 -15.10
C VAL A 54 -40.39 22.10 -15.94
N ALA A 55 -41.11 21.08 -16.41
CA ALA A 55 -42.38 21.28 -17.12
C ALA A 55 -43.43 21.99 -16.26
N ARG A 56 -43.59 21.57 -14.99
CA ARG A 56 -44.48 22.23 -14.01
C ARG A 56 -44.06 23.65 -13.68
N THR A 57 -42.77 23.97 -13.67
CA THR A 57 -42.29 25.34 -13.41
C THR A 57 -42.45 26.29 -14.60
N ARG A 58 -42.72 25.78 -15.82
CA ARG A 58 -43.05 26.59 -16.99
C ARG A 58 -44.50 27.05 -17.03
N ASP A 59 -45.40 26.34 -16.33
CA ASP A 59 -46.81 26.69 -16.20
C ASP A 59 -47.18 27.05 -14.74
N ASN A 60 -46.81 28.27 -14.35
CA ASN A 60 -47.54 29.10 -13.37
C ASN A 60 -47.72 28.65 -11.89
N ILE A 61 -47.35 29.56 -10.98
CA ILE A 61 -48.01 29.92 -9.69
C ILE A 61 -48.58 28.82 -8.77
N SER A 62 -48.06 28.81 -7.54
CA SER A 62 -48.68 28.51 -6.24
C SER A 62 -49.87 27.53 -6.20
N VAL A 63 -49.74 26.45 -5.43
CA VAL A 63 -50.60 26.16 -4.26
C VAL A 63 -50.01 24.99 -3.47
N ARG A 64 -49.97 25.17 -2.14
CA ARG A 64 -49.66 24.17 -1.12
C ARG A 64 -50.78 23.12 -1.05
N SER A 65 -50.44 21.84 -0.84
CA SER A 65 -51.31 20.95 -0.06
C SER A 65 -50.53 19.77 0.49
N ASN A 66 -50.50 19.69 1.83
CA ASN A 66 -50.23 18.49 2.61
C ASN A 66 -51.42 17.53 2.48
N THR A 67 -51.20 16.27 2.11
CA THR A 67 -52.06 15.17 2.57
C THR A 67 -51.22 13.91 2.76
N SER A 68 -51.04 13.53 4.02
CA SER A 68 -50.56 12.22 4.46
C SER A 68 -51.60 11.13 4.15
N GLY A 69 -51.17 9.90 3.87
CA GLY A 69 -52.09 8.76 3.82
C GLY A 69 -51.49 7.49 3.21
N SER A 70 -50.86 6.67 4.06
CA SER A 70 -50.91 5.20 4.12
C SER A 70 -50.87 4.35 2.84
N GLY A 71 -49.89 3.45 2.74
CA GLY A 71 -49.91 2.34 1.77
C GLY A 71 -48.69 1.41 1.80
N TRP A 72 -48.02 1.23 2.93
CA TRP A 72 -46.99 0.17 3.08
C TRP A 72 -47.67 -1.13 3.48
N ASP A 73 -48.29 -1.84 2.53
CA ASP A 73 -48.53 -3.30 2.67
C ASP A 73 -49.07 -3.87 1.34
N GLN A 74 -48.19 -4.27 0.42
CA GLN A 74 -48.51 -5.32 -0.57
C GLN A 74 -47.23 -6.12 -0.88
N PRO A 75 -47.23 -7.45 -0.73
CA PRO A 75 -46.10 -8.29 -1.13
C PRO A 75 -46.16 -8.55 -2.64
N THR A 76 -45.10 -8.18 -3.36
CA THR A 76 -44.98 -8.46 -4.80
C THR A 76 -44.61 -9.93 -5.01
N GLU A 77 -45.37 -10.57 -5.88
CA GLU A 77 -45.32 -12.00 -6.20
C GLU A 77 -44.11 -12.32 -7.11
N GLN A 78 -43.40 -13.41 -6.79
CA GLN A 78 -42.36 -13.99 -7.63
C GLN A 78 -42.93 -14.43 -8.97
N SER A 79 -42.40 -13.88 -10.07
CA SER A 79 -42.54 -14.46 -11.40
C SER A 79 -41.15 -14.73 -11.96
N VAL A 80 -40.96 -16.01 -12.28
CA VAL A 80 -39.80 -16.61 -12.92
C VAL A 80 -39.80 -16.32 -14.44
N GLU A 81 -38.62 -16.50 -15.03
CA GLU A 81 -38.31 -16.61 -16.47
C GLU A 81 -38.20 -15.24 -17.20
N THR A 82 -37.11 -14.93 -17.91
CA THR A 82 -36.56 -15.67 -19.05
C THR A 82 -35.09 -15.34 -19.33
N ASP A 83 -34.42 -16.33 -19.92
CA ASP A 83 -33.16 -16.28 -20.67
C ASP A 83 -32.87 -14.96 -21.38
N LEU A 84 -31.65 -14.45 -21.22
CA LEU A 84 -30.98 -13.64 -22.24
C LEU A 84 -29.47 -13.94 -22.26
N GLU A 85 -29.13 -14.72 -23.28
CA GLU A 85 -27.93 -14.68 -24.14
C GLU A 85 -26.68 -13.99 -23.58
N ARG A 86 -25.69 -14.84 -23.31
CA ARG A 86 -24.30 -14.51 -22.98
C ARG A 86 -23.59 -14.04 -24.25
N ASP A 87 -23.37 -12.74 -24.38
CA ASP A 87 -22.47 -12.18 -25.39
C ASP A 87 -21.03 -12.32 -24.87
N GLU A 88 -20.21 -13.12 -25.55
CA GLU A 88 -18.78 -13.27 -25.29
C GLU A 88 -18.01 -12.28 -26.17
N GLN A 89 -17.67 -11.15 -25.56
CA GLN A 89 -16.57 -10.24 -25.91
C GLN A 89 -15.65 -10.23 -24.67
N ASP A 90 -14.33 -10.24 -24.70
CA ASP A 90 -13.33 -10.00 -25.74
C ASP A 90 -11.98 -10.53 -25.22
N GLN A 91 -11.02 -10.55 -26.13
CA GLN A 91 -9.62 -10.92 -26.07
C GLN A 91 -8.81 -10.51 -24.82
N SER A 92 -8.10 -11.47 -24.22
CA SER A 92 -6.66 -11.36 -23.93
C SER A 92 -6.08 -12.72 -23.51
N ALA A 93 -5.54 -13.48 -24.47
CA ALA A 93 -4.97 -14.82 -24.24
C ALA A 93 -3.71 -14.84 -23.31
N GLY A 94 -3.28 -13.70 -22.77
CA GLY A 94 -2.17 -13.58 -21.82
C GLY A 94 -2.59 -13.35 -20.36
N GLY A 95 -3.78 -12.79 -20.11
CA GLY A 95 -4.29 -12.51 -18.76
C GLY A 95 -4.74 -13.78 -18.03
N ASP A 96 -5.31 -14.73 -18.79
CA ASP A 96 -5.81 -16.01 -18.28
C ASP A 96 -4.75 -16.80 -17.51
N ALA A 97 -3.49 -16.85 -17.98
CA ALA A 97 -2.45 -17.64 -17.32
C ALA A 97 -2.07 -17.08 -15.94
N LYS A 98 -2.11 -15.75 -15.74
CA LYS A 98 -1.86 -15.10 -14.44
C LYS A 98 -3.08 -15.26 -13.54
N ALA A 99 -4.28 -15.09 -14.09
CA ALA A 99 -5.54 -15.25 -13.39
C ALA A 99 -5.85 -16.71 -13.01
N LEU A 100 -5.22 -17.70 -13.63
CA LEU A 100 -5.31 -19.12 -13.26
C LEU A 100 -4.45 -19.48 -12.04
N MET A 101 -3.50 -18.64 -11.65
CA MET A 101 -2.66 -18.88 -10.48
C MET A 101 -3.43 -18.62 -9.17
N THR A 102 -3.09 -19.33 -8.09
CA THR A 102 -3.57 -19.00 -6.75
C THR A 102 -2.91 -17.71 -6.25
N LEU A 103 -3.64 -16.93 -5.45
CA LEU A 103 -3.19 -15.66 -4.85
C LEU A 103 -1.77 -15.73 -4.26
N ASN A 104 -1.49 -16.75 -3.44
CA ASN A 104 -0.18 -16.92 -2.82
C ASN A 104 0.96 -17.10 -3.83
N HIS A 105 0.70 -17.80 -4.94
CA HIS A 105 1.70 -18.00 -5.98
C HIS A 105 1.96 -16.70 -6.74
N PHE A 106 0.91 -15.95 -7.06
CA PHE A 106 1.01 -14.66 -7.74
C PHE A 106 1.84 -13.66 -6.91
N VAL A 107 1.50 -13.48 -5.62
CA VAL A 107 2.21 -12.56 -4.71
C VAL A 107 3.68 -12.98 -4.45
N ALA A 108 3.97 -14.29 -4.49
CA ALA A 108 5.32 -14.79 -4.32
C ALA A 108 6.20 -14.52 -5.55
N THR A 109 5.62 -14.57 -6.75
CA THR A 109 6.34 -14.51 -8.03
C THR A 109 6.36 -13.12 -8.67
N HIS A 110 5.35 -12.28 -8.41
CA HIS A 110 5.20 -10.97 -9.02
C HIS A 110 5.37 -9.83 -7.99
N THR A 111 5.74 -8.66 -8.47
CA THR A 111 5.81 -7.39 -7.73
C THR A 111 5.36 -6.25 -8.64
N SER A 112 4.75 -5.21 -8.08
CA SER A 112 4.40 -4.01 -8.85
C SER A 112 5.63 -3.16 -9.16
N GLU A 113 5.55 -2.39 -10.24
CA GLU A 113 6.51 -1.36 -10.65
C GLU A 113 6.81 -0.40 -9.48
N ASP A 114 5.78 0.10 -8.82
CA ASP A 114 5.90 1.00 -7.67
C ASP A 114 6.70 0.40 -6.51
N ASN A 115 6.52 -0.89 -6.24
CA ASN A 115 7.27 -1.54 -5.18
C ASN A 115 8.75 -1.69 -5.57
N GLU A 116 9.06 -1.97 -6.83
CA GLU A 116 10.46 -2.00 -7.28
C GLU A 116 11.06 -0.59 -7.28
N SER A 117 10.33 0.42 -7.75
CA SER A 117 10.80 1.82 -7.79
C SER A 117 11.07 2.37 -6.39
N PHE A 118 10.24 2.02 -5.40
CA PHE A 118 10.44 2.37 -4.00
C PHE A 118 11.73 1.76 -3.43
N ASN A 119 11.98 0.47 -3.70
CA ASN A 119 13.20 -0.20 -3.26
C ASN A 119 14.45 0.44 -3.87
N GLN A 120 14.41 0.78 -5.17
CA GLN A 120 15.50 1.50 -5.83
C GLN A 120 15.74 2.86 -5.20
N LEU A 121 14.68 3.60 -4.86
CA LEU A 121 14.79 4.90 -4.22
C LEU A 121 15.37 4.78 -2.80
N GLN A 122 14.95 3.78 -2.04
CA GLN A 122 15.49 3.49 -0.71
C GLN A 122 16.99 3.19 -0.78
N GLU A 123 17.42 2.33 -1.71
CA GLU A 123 18.84 2.06 -1.93
C GLU A 123 19.62 3.32 -2.31
N LYS A 124 19.06 4.15 -3.20
CA LYS A 124 19.70 5.41 -3.61
C LYS A 124 19.86 6.35 -2.42
N ALA A 125 18.83 6.46 -1.56
CA ALA A 125 18.89 7.27 -0.36
C ALA A 125 19.94 6.76 0.63
N VAL A 126 20.04 5.43 0.82
CA VAL A 126 21.08 4.81 1.65
C VAL A 126 22.47 5.09 1.07
N LYS A 127 22.67 4.90 -0.24
CA LYS A 127 23.96 5.16 -0.91
C LYS A 127 24.35 6.64 -0.83
N ASP A 128 23.41 7.56 -1.00
CA ASP A 128 23.66 8.99 -0.86
C ASP A 128 24.01 9.37 0.59
N HIS A 129 23.32 8.79 1.56
CA HIS A 129 23.63 8.96 2.98
C HIS A 129 25.03 8.43 3.30
N GLN A 130 25.36 7.22 2.86
CA GLN A 130 26.69 6.63 3.02
C GLN A 130 27.78 7.48 2.37
N ARG A 131 27.53 8.07 1.19
CA ARG A 131 28.47 8.98 0.52
C ARG A 131 28.69 10.26 1.32
N ARG A 132 27.61 10.87 1.81
CA ARG A 132 27.69 12.10 2.63
C ARG A 132 28.41 11.86 3.95
N TYR A 133 28.17 10.72 4.57
CA TYR A 133 28.75 10.35 5.86
C TYR A 133 29.79 9.23 5.72
N HIS A 134 30.58 9.22 4.65
CA HIS A 134 31.53 8.12 4.37
C HIS A 134 32.44 7.83 5.58
N TRP A 135 32.92 8.88 6.26
CA TRP A 135 33.75 8.80 7.46
C TRP A 135 33.11 8.06 8.64
N ALA A 136 31.77 7.94 8.69
CA ALA A 136 31.03 7.23 9.73
C ALA A 136 30.70 5.77 9.34
N PHE A 137 30.82 5.44 8.05
CA PHE A 137 30.54 4.11 7.50
C PHE A 137 31.80 3.39 6.99
N ASP A 138 32.94 4.08 6.94
CA ASP A 138 34.25 3.47 6.76
C ASP A 138 34.60 2.69 8.04
N ASP A 139 34.17 1.42 8.08
CA ASP A 139 34.62 0.43 9.06
C ASP A 139 36.08 0.07 8.73
N ASP A 140 37.02 0.98 9.03
CA ASP A 140 38.42 0.62 9.12
C ASP A 140 38.56 -0.25 10.39
N ASP A 141 38.83 -1.56 10.23
CA ASP A 141 39.17 -2.45 11.36
C ASP A 141 40.36 -1.93 12.19
N GLU A 142 41.15 -1.00 11.62
CA GLU A 142 42.24 -0.27 12.27
C GLU A 142 41.77 0.95 13.09
N LYS A 143 40.66 1.61 12.69
CA LYS A 143 40.00 2.65 13.49
C LYS A 143 39.21 1.96 14.59
N GLY A 144 39.85 1.73 15.73
CA GLY A 144 39.18 1.20 16.91
C GLY A 144 37.99 2.05 17.36
N ASP A 145 37.22 1.56 18.34
CA ASP A 145 35.96 2.17 18.76
C ASP A 145 36.03 3.71 18.84
N PRO A 146 35.13 4.46 18.16
CA PRO A 146 35.15 5.92 18.11
C PRO A 146 35.10 6.56 19.51
N LYS A 147 34.45 5.90 20.47
CA LYS A 147 34.38 6.35 21.86
C LYS A 147 35.74 6.29 22.59
N LEU A 148 36.62 5.39 22.17
CA LEU A 148 37.93 5.16 22.82
C LEU A 148 39.08 5.84 22.07
N HIS A 149 38.95 5.97 20.75
CA HIS A 149 40.04 6.37 19.87
C HIS A 149 39.89 7.80 19.29
N LEU A 150 38.74 8.45 19.43
CA LEU A 150 38.58 9.86 19.04
C LEU A 150 39.02 10.79 20.18
N LEU A 151 40.00 11.66 19.93
CA LEU A 151 40.43 12.69 20.86
C LEU A 151 39.50 13.91 20.83
N ALA A 152 39.61 14.77 21.85
CA ALA A 152 38.82 16.00 21.98
C ALA A 152 39.05 17.04 20.87
N ASP A 153 40.20 16.97 20.18
CA ASP A 153 40.53 17.80 19.02
C ASP A 153 39.99 17.25 17.69
N GLY A 154 39.28 16.11 17.74
CA GLY A 154 38.72 15.44 16.56
C GLY A 154 39.72 14.56 15.80
N THR A 155 40.95 14.41 16.30
CA THR A 155 41.94 13.49 15.73
C THR A 155 41.78 12.08 16.30
N TRP A 156 42.31 11.07 15.60
CA TRP A 156 42.23 9.67 16.02
C TRP A 156 43.56 9.21 16.65
N ILE A 157 43.50 8.56 17.82
CA ILE A 157 44.65 7.87 18.42
C ILE A 157 44.70 6.44 17.89
N SER A 158 45.90 5.97 17.54
CA SER A 158 46.08 4.58 17.10
C SER A 158 45.83 3.59 18.25
N ARG A 159 45.40 2.36 17.92
CA ARG A 159 45.15 1.30 18.91
C ARG A 159 46.39 1.01 19.78
N GLU A 160 47.58 1.06 19.19
CA GLU A 160 48.84 0.87 19.93
C GLU A 160 49.15 2.02 20.87
N GLN A 161 48.96 3.27 20.44
CA GLN A 161 49.14 4.43 21.32
C GLN A 161 48.13 4.47 22.47
N ARG A 162 46.88 4.05 22.22
CA ARG A 162 45.87 3.90 23.26
C ARG A 162 46.28 2.85 24.30
N ARG A 163 46.76 1.69 23.84
CA ARG A 163 47.27 0.61 24.69
C ARG A 163 48.40 1.09 25.61
N ILE A 164 49.36 1.85 25.07
CA ILE A 164 50.47 2.42 25.84
C ILE A 164 49.96 3.42 26.90
N ALA A 165 49.00 4.29 26.55
CA ALA A 165 48.43 5.25 27.48
C ALA A 165 47.68 4.57 28.63
N ASP A 166 46.90 3.53 28.33
CA ASP A 166 46.16 2.76 29.34
C ASP A 166 47.13 1.97 30.26
N GLU A 167 48.20 1.37 29.72
CA GLU A 167 49.27 0.70 30.49
C GLU A 167 50.01 1.67 31.42
N ALA A 168 50.34 2.87 30.93
CA ALA A 168 50.99 3.91 31.73
C ALA A 168 50.08 4.40 32.89
N CYS A 169 48.78 4.54 32.65
CA CYS A 169 47.80 4.91 33.67
C CYS A 169 47.57 3.80 34.71
N ALA A 170 47.60 2.53 34.31
CA ALA A 170 47.42 1.39 35.21
C ALA A 170 48.53 1.31 36.28
N SER A 171 49.76 1.70 35.95
CA SER A 171 50.90 1.67 36.87
C SER A 171 50.83 2.70 38.02
N LYS A 172 49.88 3.63 38.00
CA LYS A 172 49.73 4.73 38.98
C LYS A 172 48.66 4.48 40.06
N GLY A 173 48.08 3.28 40.13
CA GLY A 173 46.91 2.95 40.96
C GLY A 173 47.16 2.63 42.45
N GLU A 174 48.39 2.44 42.90
CA GLU A 174 48.67 2.14 44.32
C GLU A 174 49.54 3.22 44.95
N MET A 175 48.90 4.32 45.37
CA MET A 175 49.50 5.22 46.35
C MET A 175 49.27 4.60 47.74
N PRO A 176 50.31 4.14 48.46
CA PRO A 176 50.12 3.68 49.84
C PRO A 176 49.66 4.87 50.68
N ILE A 177 48.43 4.76 51.20
CA ILE A 177 47.92 5.69 52.22
C ILE A 177 48.75 5.41 53.48
N ALA A 178 49.81 6.20 53.68
CA ALA A 178 50.57 6.18 54.91
C ALA A 178 49.69 6.80 56.01
N PHE A 179 49.07 5.95 56.83
CA PHE A 179 48.58 6.34 58.15
C PHE A 179 49.79 6.56 59.05
N GLU A 180 50.20 7.82 59.22
CA GLU A 180 51.07 8.21 60.34
C GLU A 180 50.28 8.14 61.65
N HIS A 181 50.90 7.53 62.65
CA HIS A 181 50.31 7.15 63.93
C HIS A 181 50.94 7.92 65.08
#